data_AF-A0A953S3J0-F1
#
_entry.id   AF-A0A953S3J0-F1
#
_cell.length_a   1.000
_cell.length_b   1.000
_cell.length_c   1.000
_cell.angle_alpha   90.00
_cell.angle_beta   90.00
_cell.angle_gamma   90.00
#
_symmetry.space_group_name_H-M   'P 1'
#
loop_
_entity.id
_entity.type
_entity.pdbx_description
1 polymer ?
#
loop_
_entity_poly.entity_id
_entity_poly.type
_entity_poly.pdbx_seq_one_letter_code
_entity_poly.pdbx_strand_id
1 'polypeptide(L)' 'MYELHAWVVMPTHVHVIMTPKQPFPEIMRWLKWTTARRCNRLLNRTGAFWQDESFDHWIRTGGELESLIALLKGTQ' A
#
# COMPACT_ATOMS: atom_id res chain seq x y z
N MET A 1 8.98 6.35 9.31
CA MET A 1 7.56 5.99 9.09
C MET A 1 7.43 4.50 8.76
N TYR A 2 8.04 4.00 7.69
CA TYR A 2 8.09 2.55 7.35
C TYR A 2 9.31 2.24 6.46
N GLU A 3 9.55 0.97 6.21
CA GLU A 3 10.50 0.45 5.21
C GLU A 3 9.74 -0.32 4.14
N LEU A 4 9.90 0.06 2.87
CA LEU A 4 9.14 -0.50 1.75
C LEU A 4 9.92 -1.66 1.11
N HIS A 5 9.29 -2.82 1.02
CA HIS A 5 9.91 -4.03 0.43
C HIS A 5 9.45 -4.27 -1.00
N ALA A 6 8.15 -4.17 -1.26
CA ALA A 6 7.56 -4.37 -2.57
C ALA A 6 6.20 -3.66 -2.67
N TRP A 7 5.77 -3.37 -3.90
CA TRP A 7 4.45 -2.85 -4.18
C TRP A 7 4.04 -3.17 -5.61
N VAL A 8 2.73 -3.23 -5.85
CA VAL A 8 2.15 -3.31 -7.20
C VAL A 8 0.87 -2.47 -7.26
N VAL A 9 0.70 -1.75 -8.36
CA VAL A 9 -0.53 -1.01 -8.64
C VAL A 9 -1.38 -1.85 -9.58
N MET A 10 -2.55 -2.27 -9.10
CA MET A 10 -3.59 -2.90 -9.90
C MET A 10 -4.57 -1.83 -10.38
N PRO A 11 -5.40 -2.11 -11.41
CA PRO A 11 -6.39 -1.13 -11.90
C PRO A 11 -7.36 -0.62 -10.83
N THR A 12 -7.64 -1.43 -9.79
CA THR A 12 -8.63 -1.11 -8.74
C THR A 12 -8.04 -0.88 -7.35
N HIS A 13 -6.83 -1.37 -7.07
CA HIS A 13 -6.22 -1.34 -5.74
C HIS A 13 -4.68 -1.42 -5.82
N VAL A 14 -4.00 -1.29 -4.69
CA VAL A 14 -2.54 -1.37 -4.59
C VAL A 14 -2.19 -2.37 -3.50
N HIS A 15 -1.26 -3.29 -3.76
CA HIS A 15 -0.64 -4.10 -2.71
C HIS A 15 0.69 -3.47 -2.32
N VAL A 16 0.95 -3.40 -1.01
CA VAL A 16 2.19 -2.85 -0.46
C VAL A 16 2.70 -3.79 0.63
N ILE A 17 3.95 -4.20 0.50
CA ILE A 17 4.67 -4.96 1.52
C ILE A 17 5.67 -4.00 2.15
N MET A 18 5.53 -3.78 3.46
CA MET A 18 6.38 -2.86 4.20
C MET A 18 6.59 -3.33 5.65
N THR A 19 7.71 -2.95 6.25
CA THR A 19 7.90 -3.04 7.70
C THR A 19 7.56 -1.70 8.34
N PRO A 20 6.50 -1.61 9.16
CA PRO A 20 6.14 -0.37 9.83
C PRO A 20 7.19 0.02 10.88
N LYS A 21 7.61 1.29 10.89
CA LYS A 21 8.51 1.88 11.92
C LYS A 21 7.75 2.82 12.88
N GLN A 22 6.43 2.91 12.71
CA GLN A 22 5.44 3.71 13.43
C GLN A 22 4.13 2.91 13.49
N PRO A 23 3.13 3.32 14.29
CA PRO A 23 1.83 2.65 14.30
C PRO A 23 1.23 2.57 12.89
N PHE A 24 0.86 1.35 12.47
CA PHE A 24 0.32 1.09 11.13
C PHE A 24 -0.85 2.01 10.74
N PRO A 25 -1.82 2.32 11.62
CA PRO A 25 -2.91 3.26 11.30
C PRO A 25 -2.42 4.66 10.93
N GLU A 26 -1.35 5.15 11.56
CA GLU A 26 -0.78 6.47 11.24
C GLU A 26 -0.12 6.47 9.87
N ILE A 27 0.61 5.40 9.55
CA ILE A 27 1.24 5.20 8.25
C ILE A 27 0.17 5.17 7.15
N MET A 28 -0.88 4.37 7.34
CA MET A 28 -1.97 4.24 6.38
C MET A 28 -2.73 5.54 6.18
N ARG A 29 -3.02 6.29 7.25
CA ARG A 29 -3.66 7.61 7.17
C ARG A 29 -2.84 8.57 6.31
N TRP A 30 -1.53 8.64 6.55
CA TRP A 30 -0.63 9.50 5.76
C TRP A 30 -0.53 9.04 4.30
N LEU A 31 -0.37 7.74 4.07
CA LEU A 31 -0.25 7.18 2.73
C LEU A 31 -1.52 7.43 1.91
N LYS A 32 -2.70 7.07 2.43
CA LYS A 32 -3.99 7.30 1.76
C LYS A 32 -4.21 8.78 1.47
N TRP A 33 -3.95 9.67 2.43
CA TRP A 33 -4.17 11.11 2.26
C TRP A 33 -3.24 11.73 1.21
N THR A 34 -1.94 11.46 1.30
CA THR A 34 -0.95 12.06 0.38
C THR A 34 -1.15 11.57 -1.05
N THR A 35 -1.38 10.28 -1.23
CA THR A 35 -1.60 9.68 -2.56
C THR A 35 -2.96 10.09 -3.14
N ALA A 36 -4.04 10.11 -2.36
CA ALA A 36 -5.35 10.57 -2.83
C ALA A 36 -5.29 12.00 -3.42
N ARG A 37 -4.63 12.93 -2.70
CA ARG A 37 -4.48 14.32 -3.17
C ARG A 37 -3.69 14.40 -4.47
N ARG A 38 -2.60 13.64 -4.59
CA ARG A 38 -1.77 13.62 -5.81
C ARG A 38 -2.52 12.99 -6.98
N CYS A 39 -3.14 11.83 -6.79
CA CYS A 39 -3.88 11.13 -7.84
C CYS A 39 -5.09 11.95 -8.32
N ASN A 40 -5.87 12.53 -7.40
CA ASN A 40 -6.98 13.41 -7.78
C ASN A 40 -6.51 14.61 -8.60
N ARG A 41 -5.39 15.24 -8.22
CA ARG A 41 -4.80 16.33 -9.00
C ARG A 41 -4.35 15.89 -10.39
N LEU A 42 -3.69 14.74 -10.49
CA LEU A 42 -3.21 14.19 -11.77
C LEU A 42 -4.36 13.80 -12.70
N LEU A 43 -5.46 13.28 -12.14
CA LEU A 43 -6.64 12.85 -12.89
C LEU A 43 -7.67 13.97 -13.08
N ASN A 44 -7.40 15.18 -12.60
CA ASN A 44 -8.34 16.30 -12.57
C ASN A 44 -9.70 15.94 -11.93
N ARG A 45 -9.67 15.17 -10.84
CA ARG A 45 -10.83 14.72 -10.07
C ARG A 45 -10.86 15.38 -8.70
N THR A 46 -12.05 15.42 -8.10
CA THR A 46 -12.27 15.85 -6.72
C THR A 46 -13.01 14.75 -5.96
N GLY A 47 -12.87 14.71 -4.62
CA GLY A 47 -13.51 13.73 -3.76
C GLY A 47 -12.60 12.61 -3.24
N ALA A 48 -13.21 11.54 -2.71
CA ALA A 48 -12.48 10.39 -2.18
C ALA A 48 -11.81 9.59 -3.32
N PHE A 49 -10.53 9.27 -3.14
CA PHE A 49 -9.78 8.42 -4.08
C PHE A 49 -9.71 6.97 -3.61
N TRP A 50 -9.48 6.75 -2.32
CA TRP A 50 -9.43 5.43 -1.70
C TRP A 50 -10.74 5.11 -1.00
N GLN A 51 -11.04 3.81 -0.90
CA GLN A 51 -12.03 3.28 0.04
C GLN A 51 -11.56 3.48 1.49
N ASP A 52 -12.50 3.62 2.42
CA ASP A 52 -12.20 3.83 3.85
C ASP A 52 -11.49 2.62 4.44
N GLU A 53 -11.95 1.41 4.11
CA GLU A 53 -11.32 0.18 4.56
C GLU A 53 -10.00 -0.08 3.83
N SER A 54 -9.04 -0.63 4.55
CA SER A 54 -7.81 -1.19 3.99
C SER A 54 -7.67 -2.61 4.51
N PHE A 55 -7.30 -3.53 3.63
CA PHE A 55 -6.91 -4.87 4.03
C PHE A 55 -5.46 -4.85 4.51
N ASP A 56 -5.22 -5.29 5.74
CA ASP A 56 -3.89 -5.51 6.29
C ASP A 56 -3.69 -6.96 6.71
N HIS A 57 -2.53 -7.52 6.36
CA HIS A 57 -2.13 -8.87 6.73
C HIS A 57 -0.76 -8.81 7.40
N TRP A 58 -0.68 -9.31 8.63
CA TRP A 58 0.57 -9.33 9.39
C TRP A 58 1.38 -10.57 9.06
N ILE A 59 2.48 -10.38 8.32
CA ILE A 59 3.41 -11.46 7.94
C ILE A 59 4.26 -11.83 9.16
N ARG A 60 4.19 -13.09 9.59
CA ARG A 60 4.85 -13.56 10.84
C ARG A 60 6.16 -14.31 10.61
N THR A 61 6.46 -14.69 9.37
CA THR A 61 7.62 -15.51 9.04
C THR A 61 8.39 -14.96 7.84
N GLY A 62 9.72 -15.12 7.84
CA GLY A 62 10.57 -14.64 6.74
C GLY A 62 10.27 -15.33 5.40
N GLY A 63 9.94 -16.62 5.42
CA GLY A 63 9.58 -17.36 4.19
C GLY A 63 8.29 -16.89 3.54
N GLU A 64 7.30 -16.46 4.34
CA GLU A 64 6.05 -15.86 3.83
C GLU A 64 6.32 -14.50 3.19
N LEU A 65 7.21 -13.69 3.76
CA LEU A 65 7.62 -12.40 3.19
C LEU A 65 8.26 -12.57 1.81
N GLU A 66 9.22 -13.49 1.69
CA GLU A 66 9.90 -13.75 0.42
C GLU A 66 8.93 -14.28 -0.65
N SER A 67 8.01 -15.18 -0.26
CA SER A 67 7.01 -15.72 -1.16
C SER A 67 6.04 -14.65 -1.67
N LEU A 68 5.59 -13.75 -0.80
CA LEU A 68 4.71 -12.64 -1.18
C LEU A 68 5.43 -11.62 -2.07
N ILE A 69 6.69 -11.30 -1.78
CA ILE A 69 7.51 -10.43 -2.63
C ILE A 69 7.69 -11.05 -4.03
N ALA A 70 7.97 -12.35 -4.11
CA ALA A 70 8.11 -13.06 -5.38
C ALA A 70 6.80 -13.07 -6.17
N LEU A 71 5.66 -13.30 -5.51
CA LEU A 71 4.34 -13.26 -6.13
C LEU A 71 4.03 -11.86 -6.70
N LEU A 72 4.29 -10.78 -5.94
CA LEU A 72 4.09 -9.42 -6.45
C LEU A 72 5.00 -9.08 -7.64
N LYS A 73 6.21 -9.61 -7.68
CA LYS A 73 7.14 -9.41 -8.79
C LYS A 73 6.76 -10.21 -10.04
N GLY A 74 6.09 -11.35 -9.90
CA GLY A 74 5.67 -12.21 -11.01
C GLY A 74 4.41 -11.73 -11.76
N THR A 75 3.71 -10.72 -11.25
CA THR A 75 2.47 -10.17 -11.83
C THR A 75 2.71 -8.96 -12.76
N GLN A 76 3.94 -8.78 -13.27
CA GLN A 76 4.31 -7.73 -14.25
C GLN A 76 4.29 -8.26 -15.68
#